data_AF-A0A3D0ND30-F1
#
_entry.id   AF-A0A3D0ND30-F1
#
_cell.length_a   1.000
_cell.length_b   1.000
_cell.length_c   1.000
_cell.angle_alpha   90.00
_cell.angle_beta   90.00
_cell.angle_gamma   90.00
#
_symmetry.space_group_name_H-M   'P 1'
#
loop_
_entity.id
_entity.type
_entity.pdbx_description
1 polymer ?
#
loop_
_entity_poly.entity_id
_entity_poly.type
_entity_poly.pdbx_seq_one_letter_code
_entity_poly.pdbx_strand_id
1 'polypeptide(L)'
;MIRSLFLSLLLISFLPHLGKAQNLETQLLSTPVDQLIQEVRQLGDAKRGGVAFFQVYLSCSKCHSVGDKENPLGPDLTQLGDKATDQYLLESVLNPSKVIKKGFDAVTLVTVEGKQVAGLIESQSDDLIVLNDVSRPGVELKFSAEDVDEIIVSKTSIMPKGLVNQLTGRQQFLDLMKYLMEIRDGGKERAAQLQPPPSLYAARPLPEYEKNLDHRGMLSDLNQESYKRGEAIYNRLCINCHGTHDRPGSLPTSRKFAVDVMKNGADPFAMYQTLTRGFGLMVPQAWMVPQQKYDVIHYIREAYFKGDNPSQYFPMTEAYLAGLPEGDTKGPEPSNIVPWEQNNYGHQLIATYEIGNDAANFAYKGIA
;
A
#
# COMPACT_ATOMS: atom_id res chain seq x y z
N MET A 1 15.02 -77.50 7.97
CA MET A 1 14.65 -76.75 6.76
C MET A 1 13.53 -75.78 7.09
N ILE A 2 13.80 -74.56 7.53
CA ILE A 2 12.81 -73.47 7.62
C ILE A 2 13.50 -72.18 7.17
N ARG A 3 12.87 -71.53 6.18
CA ARG A 3 13.38 -70.44 5.34
C ARG A 3 13.46 -69.11 6.10
N SER A 4 14.61 -68.43 6.00
CA SER A 4 14.70 -66.97 6.19
C SER A 4 14.21 -66.28 4.91
N LEU A 5 13.14 -65.49 5.02
CA LEU A 5 12.70 -64.58 3.95
C LEU A 5 12.75 -63.14 4.44
N PHE A 6 13.43 -62.33 3.65
CA PHE A 6 13.52 -60.88 3.70
C PHE A 6 12.14 -60.20 3.75
N LEU A 7 12.02 -59.15 4.56
CA LEU A 7 11.16 -58.02 4.23
C LEU A 7 11.74 -56.72 4.83
N SER A 8 12.68 -56.12 4.10
CA SER A 8 13.12 -54.75 4.32
C SER A 8 12.03 -53.79 3.83
N LEU A 9 11.26 -53.24 4.78
CA LEU A 9 10.29 -52.18 4.53
C LEU A 9 11.04 -50.86 4.28
N LEU A 10 11.07 -50.42 3.02
CA LEU A 10 11.53 -49.09 2.62
C LEU A 10 10.44 -48.07 2.99
N LEU A 11 10.58 -47.44 4.16
CA LEU A 11 9.81 -46.25 4.51
C LEU A 11 10.39 -45.06 3.74
N ILE A 12 9.81 -44.77 2.56
CA ILE A 12 10.01 -43.50 1.87
C ILE A 12 9.24 -42.45 2.67
N SER A 13 9.94 -41.73 3.53
CA SER A 13 9.45 -40.54 4.20
C SER A 13 9.24 -39.43 3.17
N PHE A 14 8.02 -39.30 2.66
CA PHE A 14 7.55 -38.05 2.06
C PHE A 14 7.42 -37.02 3.18
N LEU A 15 8.53 -36.36 3.52
CA LEU A 15 8.51 -35.10 4.24
C LEU A 15 7.93 -34.06 3.27
N PRO A 16 6.76 -33.45 3.57
CA PRO A 16 6.36 -32.26 2.85
C PRO A 16 7.42 -31.20 3.17
N HIS A 17 8.14 -30.72 2.14
CA HIS A 17 8.86 -29.47 2.25
C HIS A 17 7.84 -28.37 2.50
N LEU A 18 7.51 -28.13 3.77
CA LEU A 18 7.05 -26.82 4.23
C LEU A 18 8.22 -25.86 4.05
N GLY A 19 8.50 -25.47 2.81
CA GLY A 19 9.29 -24.29 2.53
C GLY A 19 8.60 -23.11 3.21
N LYS A 20 9.31 -22.38 4.07
CA LYS A 20 8.84 -21.09 4.59
C LYS A 20 8.32 -20.29 3.40
N ALA A 21 7.10 -19.75 3.48
CA ALA A 21 6.58 -18.86 2.46
C ALA A 21 7.53 -17.67 2.32
N GLN A 22 8.41 -17.73 1.32
CA GLN A 22 9.37 -16.67 1.04
C GLN A 22 8.60 -15.48 0.47
N ASN A 23 8.93 -14.27 0.92
CA ASN A 23 8.34 -13.05 0.36
C ASN A 23 8.75 -12.91 -1.13
N LEU A 24 7.97 -12.14 -1.89
CA LEU A 24 8.15 -12.03 -3.34
C LEU A 24 9.55 -11.52 -3.71
N GLU A 25 10.10 -10.56 -2.97
CA GLU A 25 11.46 -10.05 -3.18
C GLU A 25 12.51 -11.17 -3.13
N THR A 26 12.44 -12.06 -2.12
CA THR A 26 13.38 -13.20 -1.99
C THR A 26 13.26 -14.16 -3.17
N GLN A 27 12.04 -14.40 -3.66
CA GLN A 27 11.79 -15.25 -4.83
C GLN A 27 12.33 -14.62 -6.12
N LEU A 28 12.22 -13.30 -6.27
CA LEU A 28 12.74 -12.59 -7.43
C LEU A 28 14.28 -12.54 -7.40
N LEU A 29 14.88 -12.25 -6.25
CA LEU A 29 16.33 -12.19 -6.06
C LEU A 29 17.03 -13.54 -6.24
N SER A 30 16.33 -14.67 -6.07
CA SER A 30 16.87 -16.00 -6.32
C SER A 30 16.77 -16.43 -7.79
N THR A 31 16.02 -15.69 -8.63
CA THR A 31 15.97 -15.92 -10.08
C THR A 31 17.19 -15.25 -10.74
N PRO A 32 17.92 -15.94 -11.63
CA PRO A 32 18.95 -15.31 -12.45
C PRO A 32 18.42 -14.09 -13.21
N VAL A 33 19.20 -13.01 -13.25
CA VAL A 33 18.80 -11.73 -13.88
C VAL A 33 18.38 -11.91 -15.33
N ASP A 34 19.16 -12.63 -16.13
CA ASP A 34 18.87 -12.84 -17.56
C ASP A 34 17.55 -13.61 -17.76
N GLN A 35 17.29 -14.61 -16.93
CA GLN A 35 16.03 -15.35 -16.95
C GLN A 35 14.85 -14.43 -16.60
N LEU A 36 15.00 -13.59 -15.56
CA LEU A 36 13.94 -12.69 -15.14
C LEU A 36 13.66 -11.63 -16.22
N ILE A 37 14.68 -11.10 -16.90
CA ILE A 37 14.52 -10.19 -18.05
C ILE A 37 13.78 -10.89 -19.19
N GLN A 38 14.14 -12.14 -19.49
CA GLN A 38 13.45 -12.93 -20.52
C GLN A 38 11.96 -13.13 -20.18
N GLU A 39 11.66 -13.48 -18.93
CA GLU A 39 10.28 -13.62 -18.45
C GLU A 39 9.51 -12.30 -18.54
N VAL A 40 10.12 -11.17 -18.16
CA VAL A 40 9.50 -9.83 -18.33
C VAL A 40 9.15 -9.61 -19.80
N ARG A 41 10.09 -9.88 -20.71
CA ARG A 41 9.89 -9.65 -22.15
C ARG A 41 8.78 -10.52 -22.73
N GLN A 42 8.69 -11.78 -22.31
CA GLN A 42 7.77 -12.79 -22.87
C GLN A 42 6.40 -12.80 -22.20
N LEU A 43 6.33 -12.60 -20.88
CA LEU A 43 5.13 -12.82 -20.07
C LEU A 43 4.55 -11.53 -19.48
N GLY A 44 5.32 -10.44 -19.46
CA GLY A 44 4.86 -9.16 -18.94
C GLY A 44 3.91 -8.43 -19.89
N ASP A 45 2.93 -7.74 -19.33
CA ASP A 45 1.99 -6.86 -20.03
C ASP A 45 2.16 -5.41 -19.56
N ALA A 46 2.58 -4.53 -20.47
CA ALA A 46 2.84 -3.13 -20.17
C ALA A 46 1.58 -2.34 -19.77
N LYS A 47 0.38 -2.70 -20.24
CA LYS A 47 -0.86 -2.01 -19.85
C LYS A 47 -1.20 -2.34 -18.39
N ARG A 48 -1.09 -3.61 -18.00
CA ARG A 48 -1.26 -4.03 -16.60
C ARG A 48 -0.16 -3.44 -15.72
N GLY A 49 1.06 -3.35 -16.24
CA GLY A 49 2.19 -2.72 -15.57
C GLY A 49 1.98 -1.24 -15.30
N GLY A 50 1.40 -0.51 -16.25
CA GLY A 50 1.00 0.88 -16.07
C GLY A 50 0.02 1.04 -14.93
N VAL A 51 -1.00 0.18 -14.86
CA VAL A 51 -1.94 0.18 -13.72
C VAL A 51 -1.21 0.02 -12.39
N ALA A 52 -0.26 -0.93 -12.29
CA ALA A 52 0.56 -1.13 -11.09
C ALA A 52 1.41 0.11 -10.75
N PHE A 53 2.10 0.70 -11.72
CA PHE A 53 2.95 1.88 -11.54
C PHE A 53 2.19 3.07 -10.91
N PHE A 54 0.93 3.28 -11.33
CA PHE A 54 0.10 4.37 -10.83
C PHE A 54 -0.69 4.04 -9.55
N GLN A 55 -0.62 2.80 -9.03
CA GLN A 55 -1.29 2.48 -7.78
C GLN A 55 -0.73 3.29 -6.61
N VAL A 56 -1.64 3.84 -5.80
CA VAL A 56 -1.31 4.67 -4.64
C VAL A 56 -0.41 3.92 -3.64
N TYR A 57 -0.62 2.61 -3.47
CA TYR A 57 0.12 1.79 -2.51
C TYR A 57 1.55 1.43 -2.98
N LEU A 58 1.82 1.44 -4.30
CA LEU A 58 3.17 1.24 -4.84
C LEU A 58 3.97 2.54 -4.89
N SER A 59 3.28 3.68 -4.97
CA SER A 59 3.88 5.03 -4.89
C SER A 59 4.95 5.35 -5.94
N CYS A 60 5.15 4.52 -6.97
CA CYS A 60 6.15 4.78 -8.03
C CYS A 60 5.90 6.13 -8.70
N SER A 61 4.64 6.40 -9.10
CA SER A 61 4.20 7.67 -9.70
C SER A 61 4.24 8.89 -8.76
N LYS A 62 4.44 8.70 -7.45
CA LYS A 62 4.61 9.82 -6.50
C LYS A 62 6.02 10.39 -6.50
N CYS A 63 7.01 9.62 -6.95
CA CYS A 63 8.41 10.05 -7.01
C CYS A 63 8.92 10.13 -8.46
N HIS A 64 8.43 9.27 -9.35
CA HIS A 64 8.90 9.20 -10.72
C HIS A 64 7.95 9.87 -11.70
N SER A 65 8.54 10.65 -12.59
CA SER A 65 7.89 11.28 -13.73
C SER A 65 7.79 10.31 -14.90
N VAL A 66 6.66 10.38 -15.61
CA VAL A 66 6.41 9.70 -16.89
C VAL A 66 5.65 10.67 -17.80
N GLY A 67 6.38 11.49 -18.56
CA GLY A 67 5.77 12.57 -19.37
C GLY A 67 6.17 13.96 -18.91
N ASP A 68 5.25 14.92 -18.95
CA ASP A 68 5.58 16.35 -18.76
C ASP A 68 5.53 16.84 -17.31
N LYS A 69 5.04 16.00 -16.39
CA LYS A 69 5.02 16.34 -14.98
C LYS A 69 6.38 16.02 -14.36
N GLU A 70 7.18 17.04 -14.08
CA GLU A 70 8.44 16.88 -13.36
C GLU A 70 8.20 16.55 -11.89
N ASN A 71 9.13 15.80 -11.31
CA ASN A 71 9.11 15.39 -9.92
C ASN A 71 10.54 15.47 -9.38
N PRO A 72 10.79 16.26 -8.34
CA PRO A 72 12.16 16.47 -7.85
C PRO A 72 12.73 15.25 -7.13
N LEU A 73 11.92 14.24 -6.79
CA LEU A 73 12.38 13.10 -5.99
C LEU A 73 12.96 11.94 -6.81
N GLY A 74 12.56 11.76 -8.05
CA GLY A 74 12.95 10.60 -8.84
C GLY A 74 13.18 10.95 -10.30
N PRO A 75 14.07 10.22 -11.01
CA PRO A 75 14.33 10.48 -12.41
C PRO A 75 13.08 10.28 -13.27
N ASP A 76 13.00 11.07 -14.34
CA ASP A 76 12.07 10.83 -15.44
C ASP A 76 12.41 9.50 -16.11
N LEU A 77 11.47 8.55 -15.98
CA LEU A 77 11.64 7.19 -16.46
C LEU A 77 11.54 7.09 -17.99
N THR A 78 11.11 8.16 -18.66
CA THR A 78 11.09 8.29 -20.13
C THR A 78 12.40 8.85 -20.69
N GLN A 79 13.32 9.32 -19.83
CA GLN A 79 14.57 9.99 -20.23
C GLN A 79 15.79 9.49 -19.43
N LEU A 80 15.87 8.17 -19.20
CA LEU A 80 16.94 7.61 -18.37
C LEU A 80 18.32 7.60 -19.07
N GLY A 81 18.35 7.67 -20.40
CA GLY A 81 19.54 7.62 -21.26
C GLY A 81 20.06 6.20 -21.52
N ASP A 82 21.08 6.09 -22.39
CA ASP A 82 21.57 4.81 -22.94
C ASP A 82 22.10 3.82 -21.89
N LYS A 83 22.45 4.30 -20.69
CA LYS A 83 22.94 3.45 -19.59
C LYS A 83 21.83 2.66 -18.90
N ALA A 84 20.56 2.97 -19.17
CA ALA A 84 19.42 2.35 -18.51
C ALA A 84 19.01 1.01 -19.14
N THR A 85 19.93 0.04 -19.18
CA THR A 85 19.65 -1.31 -19.70
C THR A 85 18.51 -2.01 -18.94
N ASP A 86 17.98 -3.10 -19.50
CA ASP A 86 16.98 -3.94 -18.82
C ASP A 86 17.46 -4.40 -17.44
N GLN A 87 18.73 -4.82 -17.38
CA GLN A 87 19.38 -5.19 -16.13
C GLN A 87 19.46 -4.00 -15.17
N TYR A 88 19.81 -2.81 -15.65
CA TYR A 88 19.84 -1.61 -14.81
C TYR A 88 18.46 -1.31 -14.20
N LEU A 89 17.39 -1.35 -14.98
CA LEU A 89 16.03 -1.14 -14.47
C LEU A 89 15.65 -2.20 -13.43
N LEU A 90 15.91 -3.47 -13.74
CA LEU A 90 15.58 -4.60 -12.87
C LEU A 90 16.32 -4.50 -11.53
N GLU A 91 17.62 -4.23 -11.58
CA GLU A 91 18.46 -4.06 -10.39
C GLU A 91 18.06 -2.82 -9.61
N SER A 92 17.66 -1.73 -10.27
CA SER A 92 17.18 -0.53 -9.58
C SER A 92 15.92 -0.83 -8.78
N VAL A 93 14.95 -1.56 -9.34
CA VAL A 93 13.70 -1.91 -8.65
C VAL A 93 13.92 -2.92 -7.50
N LEU A 94 14.78 -3.92 -7.71
CA LEU A 94 15.04 -4.97 -6.71
C LEU A 94 16.06 -4.55 -5.64
N ASN A 95 16.99 -3.67 -5.99
CA ASN A 95 18.08 -3.21 -5.13
C ASN A 95 18.37 -1.72 -5.34
N PRO A 96 17.46 -0.83 -4.88
CA PRO A 96 17.50 0.61 -5.17
C PRO A 96 18.79 1.33 -4.73
N SER A 97 19.48 0.82 -3.71
CA SER A 97 20.72 1.40 -3.20
C SER A 97 21.99 0.85 -3.87
N LYS A 98 21.87 -0.09 -4.83
CA LYS A 98 23.04 -0.66 -5.53
C LYS A 98 23.74 0.38 -6.41
N VAL A 99 22.95 1.13 -7.17
CA VAL A 99 23.41 2.21 -8.04
C VAL A 99 22.38 3.33 -7.98
N ILE A 100 22.75 4.45 -7.36
CA ILE A 100 21.93 5.65 -7.32
C ILE A 100 22.33 6.53 -8.50
N LYS A 101 21.35 7.01 -9.28
CA LYS A 101 21.63 7.89 -10.43
C LYS A 101 22.10 9.24 -9.89
N LYS A 102 23.23 9.74 -10.42
CA LYS A 102 23.77 11.06 -10.10
C LYS A 102 22.67 12.13 -10.17
N GLY A 103 22.58 12.95 -9.13
CA GLY A 103 21.56 14.00 -8.98
C GLY A 103 20.31 13.54 -8.21
N PHE A 104 20.20 12.25 -7.88
CA PHE A 104 19.15 11.70 -7.02
C PHE A 104 19.71 11.07 -5.74
N ASP A 105 20.97 11.37 -5.42
CA ASP A 105 21.61 11.00 -4.17
C ASP A 105 21.06 11.87 -3.04
N ALA A 106 20.42 11.25 -2.05
CA ALA A 106 20.03 11.97 -0.85
C ALA A 106 21.27 12.42 -0.07
N VAL A 107 21.21 13.60 0.49
CA VAL A 107 22.26 14.16 1.34
C VAL A 107 21.68 14.57 2.69
N THR A 108 22.52 14.47 3.72
CA THR A 108 22.29 15.13 5.00
C THR A 108 23.22 16.33 5.06
N LEU A 109 22.64 17.52 5.05
CA LEU A 109 23.33 18.78 5.26
C LEU A 109 23.34 19.09 6.76
N VAL A 110 24.53 19.35 7.29
CA VAL A 110 24.76 19.77 8.68
C VAL A 110 25.16 21.24 8.66
N THR A 111 24.41 22.09 9.36
CA THR A 111 24.73 23.51 9.49
C THR A 111 25.77 23.74 10.59
N VAL A 112 26.45 24.87 10.58
CA VAL A 112 27.38 25.30 11.65
C VAL A 112 26.71 25.37 13.03
N GLU A 113 25.40 25.62 13.06
CA GLU A 113 24.56 25.58 14.27
C GLU A 113 24.20 24.15 14.75
N GLY A 114 24.67 23.11 14.06
CA GLY A 114 24.41 21.71 14.36
C GLY A 114 23.04 21.18 13.89
N LYS A 115 22.30 21.95 13.07
CA LYS A 115 21.03 21.49 12.50
C LYS A 115 21.29 20.54 11.35
N GLN A 116 20.58 19.40 11.35
CA GLN A 116 20.65 18.41 10.28
C GLN A 116 19.40 18.47 9.41
N VAL A 117 19.60 18.51 8.10
CA VAL A 117 18.52 18.57 7.10
C VAL A 117 18.79 17.51 6.03
N ALA A 118 17.83 16.61 5.81
CA ALA A 118 17.89 15.62 4.74
C ALA A 118 17.18 16.15 3.48
N GLY A 119 17.82 16.02 2.33
CA GLY A 119 17.31 16.53 1.06
C GLY A 119 17.99 15.91 -0.17
N LEU A 120 17.53 16.30 -1.36
CA LEU A 120 18.23 16.06 -2.62
C LEU A 120 18.87 17.36 -3.08
N ILE A 121 20.13 17.33 -3.52
CA ILE A 121 20.78 18.53 -4.05
C ILE A 121 20.14 18.90 -5.39
N GLU A 122 19.50 20.05 -5.45
CA GLU A 122 18.98 20.64 -6.68
C GLU A 122 20.04 21.52 -7.36
N SER A 123 20.69 22.38 -6.57
CA SER A 123 21.80 23.20 -7.04
C SER A 123 22.80 23.47 -5.92
N GLN A 124 24.07 23.59 -6.28
CA GLN A 124 25.17 23.90 -5.38
C GLN A 124 26.13 24.84 -6.09
N SER A 125 26.38 25.98 -5.46
CA SER A 125 27.33 27.02 -5.89
C SER A 125 28.21 27.42 -4.71
N ASP A 126 29.19 28.31 -4.95
CA ASP A 126 30.12 28.77 -3.92
C ASP A 126 29.41 29.55 -2.79
N ASP A 127 28.25 30.17 -3.08
CA ASP A 127 27.51 30.99 -2.12
C ASP A 127 26.22 30.34 -1.59
N LEU A 128 25.61 29.44 -2.38
CA LEU A 128 24.26 28.93 -2.11
C LEU A 128 24.13 27.44 -2.39
N ILE A 129 23.50 26.74 -1.45
CA ILE A 129 23.09 25.34 -1.58
C ILE A 129 21.57 25.26 -1.51
N VAL A 130 20.96 24.63 -2.53
CA VAL A 130 19.51 24.42 -2.61
C VAL A 130 19.23 22.92 -2.55
N LEU A 131 18.45 22.52 -1.53
CA LEU A 131 17.98 21.16 -1.35
C LEU A 131 16.49 21.07 -1.63
N ASN A 132 16.06 20.01 -2.31
CA ASN A 132 14.67 19.58 -2.32
C ASN A 132 14.36 18.74 -1.08
N ASP A 133 13.32 19.13 -0.35
CA ASP A 133 12.87 18.41 0.85
C ASP A 133 12.25 17.05 0.47
N VAL A 134 12.82 15.95 0.97
CA VAL A 134 12.32 14.58 0.72
C VAL A 134 10.94 14.36 1.35
N SER A 135 10.64 15.04 2.47
CA SER A 135 9.35 14.95 3.16
C SER A 135 8.27 15.82 2.51
N ARG A 136 8.67 16.87 1.81
CA ARG A 136 7.79 17.82 1.12
C ARG A 136 8.29 18.06 -0.31
N PRO A 137 7.99 17.13 -1.24
CA PRO A 137 8.45 17.22 -2.62
C PRO A 137 8.14 18.59 -3.25
N GLY A 138 9.14 19.25 -3.83
CA GLY A 138 8.99 20.57 -4.47
C GLY A 138 9.12 21.76 -3.52
N VAL A 139 9.37 21.54 -2.24
CA VAL A 139 9.80 22.60 -1.31
C VAL A 139 11.32 22.72 -1.36
N GLU A 140 11.79 23.85 -1.87
CA GLU A 140 13.19 24.24 -1.85
C GLU A 140 13.61 24.72 -0.46
N LEU A 141 14.72 24.17 0.05
CA LEU A 141 15.41 24.62 1.26
C LEU A 141 16.73 25.25 0.83
N LYS A 142 16.93 26.52 1.17
CA LYS A 142 18.09 27.31 0.75
C LYS A 142 19.02 27.57 1.95
N PHE A 143 20.30 27.29 1.77
CA PHE A 143 21.33 27.45 2.79
C PHE A 143 22.48 28.27 2.21
N SER A 144 22.92 29.31 2.93
CA SER A 144 24.19 29.98 2.60
C SER A 144 25.32 28.97 2.71
N ALA A 145 26.24 28.93 1.76
CA ALA A 145 27.36 27.98 1.81
C ALA A 145 28.25 28.18 3.06
N GLU A 146 28.29 29.40 3.61
CA GLU A 146 29.01 29.73 4.85
C GLU A 146 28.36 29.13 6.11
N ASP A 147 27.07 28.84 6.05
CA ASP A 147 26.30 28.25 7.16
C ASP A 147 26.37 26.71 7.14
N VAL A 148 27.02 26.11 6.15
CA VAL A 148 27.12 24.66 5.96
C VAL A 148 28.46 24.15 6.46
N ASP A 149 28.41 23.25 7.45
CA ASP A 149 29.58 22.59 8.02
C ASP A 149 29.96 21.34 7.20
N GLU A 150 28.98 20.47 6.94
CA GLU A 150 29.20 19.22 6.20
C GLU A 150 27.99 18.84 5.33
N ILE A 151 28.27 18.21 4.18
CA ILE A 151 27.26 17.54 3.35
C ILE A 151 27.63 16.07 3.24
N ILE A 152 26.82 15.22 3.84
CA ILE A 152 27.03 13.78 3.88
C ILE A 152 26.14 13.12 2.83
N VAL A 153 26.74 12.50 1.82
CA VAL A 153 26.00 11.74 0.80
C VAL A 153 25.53 10.40 1.35
N SER A 154 24.23 10.14 1.28
CA SER A 154 23.61 8.89 1.71
C SER A 154 23.98 7.75 0.76
N LYS A 155 24.39 6.62 1.33
CA LYS A 155 24.54 5.34 0.59
C LYS A 155 23.22 4.61 0.39
N THR A 156 22.14 5.14 0.95
CA THR A 156 20.80 4.56 0.88
C THR A 156 19.92 5.40 -0.02
N SER A 157 19.31 4.76 -1.02
CA SER A 157 18.36 5.39 -1.92
C SER A 157 17.09 5.80 -1.17
N ILE A 158 16.47 6.90 -1.61
CA ILE A 158 15.13 7.29 -1.15
C ILE A 158 14.04 6.37 -1.70
N MET A 159 14.32 5.61 -2.78
CA MET A 159 13.40 4.58 -3.26
C MET A 159 13.38 3.44 -2.23
N PRO A 160 12.23 3.14 -1.60
CA PRO A 160 12.17 2.17 -0.51
C PRO A 160 12.59 0.76 -0.96
N LYS A 161 13.40 0.09 -0.14
CA LYS A 161 13.71 -1.32 -0.33
C LYS A 161 12.45 -2.18 -0.12
N GLY A 162 12.32 -3.25 -0.90
CA GLY A 162 11.24 -4.22 -0.74
C GLY A 162 9.87 -3.75 -1.24
N LEU A 163 9.82 -2.68 -2.06
CA LEU A 163 8.58 -2.23 -2.73
C LEU A 163 7.87 -3.36 -3.48
N VAL A 164 8.64 -4.26 -4.09
CA VAL A 164 8.08 -5.40 -4.82
C VAL A 164 7.24 -6.33 -3.93
N ASN A 165 7.44 -6.34 -2.62
CA ASN A 165 6.61 -7.14 -1.70
C ASN A 165 5.18 -6.60 -1.54
N GLN A 166 4.88 -5.41 -2.07
CA GLN A 166 3.53 -4.87 -2.14
C GLN A 166 2.76 -5.37 -3.38
N LEU A 167 3.46 -6.01 -4.32
CA LEU A 167 2.83 -6.62 -5.48
C LEU A 167 2.13 -7.92 -5.09
N THR A 168 1.04 -8.25 -5.79
CA THR A 168 0.22 -9.44 -5.52
C THR A 168 0.94 -10.74 -5.86
N GLY A 169 1.96 -10.69 -6.72
CA GLY A 169 2.76 -11.84 -7.10
C GLY A 169 3.73 -11.55 -8.24
N ARG A 170 4.45 -12.58 -8.68
CA ARG A 170 5.46 -12.49 -9.74
C ARG A 170 4.90 -11.91 -11.03
N GLN A 171 3.67 -12.28 -11.45
CA GLN A 171 3.09 -11.76 -12.68
C GLN A 171 2.94 -10.23 -12.66
N GLN A 172 2.49 -9.65 -11.54
CA GLN A 172 2.35 -8.19 -11.43
C GLN A 172 3.73 -7.50 -11.47
N PHE A 173 4.78 -8.14 -10.95
CA PHE A 173 6.15 -7.68 -11.12
C PHE A 173 6.61 -7.70 -12.58
N LEU A 174 6.36 -8.79 -13.30
CA LEU A 174 6.71 -8.89 -14.73
C LEU A 174 5.99 -7.82 -15.55
N ASP A 175 4.70 -7.60 -15.28
CA ASP A 175 3.90 -6.56 -15.90
C ASP A 175 4.49 -5.15 -15.62
N LEU A 176 4.79 -4.85 -14.35
CA LEU A 176 5.41 -3.58 -13.95
C LEU A 176 6.74 -3.35 -14.66
N MET A 177 7.63 -4.35 -14.66
CA MET A 177 8.92 -4.24 -15.33
C MET A 177 8.78 -4.08 -16.85
N LYS A 178 7.80 -4.75 -17.47
CA LYS A 178 7.50 -4.59 -18.89
C LYS A 178 7.10 -3.16 -19.21
N TYR A 179 6.23 -2.56 -18.40
CA TYR A 179 5.86 -1.14 -18.51
C TYR A 179 7.10 -0.23 -18.43
N LEU A 180 7.96 -0.42 -17.42
CA LEU A 180 9.18 0.38 -17.25
C LEU A 180 10.13 0.29 -18.45
N MET A 181 10.32 -0.91 -19.01
CA MET A 181 11.15 -1.08 -20.21
C MET A 181 10.55 -0.38 -21.43
N GLU A 182 9.23 -0.48 -21.63
CA GLU A 182 8.57 0.13 -22.79
C GLU A 182 8.54 1.65 -22.73
N ILE A 183 8.34 2.27 -21.56
CA ILE A 183 8.37 3.73 -21.45
C ILE A 183 9.79 4.30 -21.55
N ARG A 184 10.81 3.52 -21.13
CA ARG A 184 12.21 3.88 -21.34
C ARG A 184 12.53 3.86 -22.84
N ASP A 185 12.14 2.80 -23.54
CA ASP A 185 12.49 2.60 -24.95
C ASP A 185 11.68 3.53 -25.89
N GLY A 186 10.40 3.75 -25.58
CA GLY A 186 9.50 4.54 -26.41
C GLY A 186 9.25 5.97 -25.90
N GLY A 187 9.91 6.37 -24.82
CA GLY A 187 9.84 7.72 -24.27
C GLY A 187 8.43 8.17 -23.88
N LYS A 188 8.22 9.49 -23.91
CA LYS A 188 6.97 10.16 -23.52
C LYS A 188 5.76 9.69 -24.35
N GLU A 189 5.95 9.42 -25.64
CA GLU A 189 4.89 8.94 -26.52
C GLU A 189 4.37 7.57 -26.08
N ARG A 190 5.29 6.63 -25.78
CA ARG A 190 4.89 5.30 -25.32
C ARG A 190 4.28 5.35 -23.92
N ALA A 191 4.81 6.21 -23.03
CA ALA A 191 4.19 6.45 -21.73
C ALA A 191 2.74 6.95 -21.86
N ALA A 192 2.47 7.89 -22.77
CA ALA A 192 1.11 8.39 -23.02
C ALA A 192 0.16 7.29 -23.54
N GLN A 193 0.64 6.42 -24.43
CA GLN A 193 -0.14 5.29 -24.95
C GLN A 193 -0.46 4.22 -23.88
N LEU A 194 0.41 4.08 -22.89
CA LEU A 194 0.29 3.12 -21.81
C LEU A 194 -0.33 3.72 -20.53
N GLN A 195 -0.68 5.01 -20.55
CA GLN A 195 -1.33 5.68 -19.43
C GLN A 195 -2.67 4.98 -19.14
N PRO A 196 -2.83 4.35 -17.97
CA PRO A 196 -4.10 3.72 -17.63
C PRO A 196 -5.18 4.79 -17.46
N PRO A 197 -6.46 4.46 -17.70
CA PRO A 197 -7.56 5.35 -17.32
C PRO A 197 -7.56 5.57 -15.79
N PRO A 198 -7.76 6.82 -15.31
CA PRO A 198 -7.76 7.14 -13.87
C PRO A 198 -8.64 6.24 -13.02
N SER A 199 -9.75 5.74 -13.56
CA SER A 199 -10.65 4.81 -12.87
C SER A 199 -10.01 3.50 -12.41
N LEU A 200 -8.84 3.13 -12.93
CA LEU A 200 -8.12 1.90 -12.55
C LEU A 200 -7.11 2.07 -11.40
N TYR A 201 -6.78 3.30 -11.01
CA TYR A 201 -5.74 3.55 -10.01
C TYR A 201 -6.00 4.76 -9.10
N ALA A 202 -6.77 5.75 -9.55
CA ALA A 202 -7.15 6.87 -8.71
C ALA A 202 -8.13 6.37 -7.64
N ALA A 203 -7.83 6.68 -6.38
CA ALA A 203 -8.80 6.53 -5.31
C ALA A 203 -10.03 7.37 -5.67
N ARG A 204 -11.24 6.81 -5.45
CA ARG A 204 -12.47 7.61 -5.58
C ARG A 204 -12.31 8.87 -4.72
N PRO A 205 -12.69 10.06 -5.22
CA PRO A 205 -12.62 11.27 -4.43
C PRO A 205 -13.41 11.05 -3.14
N LEU A 206 -12.80 11.43 -2.02
CA LEU A 206 -13.46 11.34 -0.73
C LEU A 206 -14.61 12.35 -0.66
N PRO A 207 -15.70 12.04 0.06
CA PRO A 207 -16.73 13.02 0.35
C PRO A 207 -16.15 14.28 1.01
N GLU A 208 -16.71 15.45 0.70
CA GLU A 208 -16.19 16.74 1.20
C GLU A 208 -16.12 16.81 2.73
N TYR A 209 -17.03 16.14 3.44
CA TYR A 209 -17.02 16.12 4.90
C TYR A 209 -15.74 15.53 5.50
N GLU A 210 -15.00 14.67 4.77
CA GLU A 210 -13.76 14.04 5.25
C GLU A 210 -12.62 15.06 5.48
N LYS A 211 -12.75 16.30 4.96
CA LYS A 211 -11.74 17.36 5.15
C LYS A 211 -11.83 18.04 6.52
N ASN A 212 -13.02 18.13 7.11
CA ASN A 212 -13.31 18.94 8.30
C ASN A 212 -13.86 18.09 9.46
N LEU A 213 -13.42 16.84 9.58
CA LEU A 213 -13.92 15.94 10.61
C LEU A 213 -13.36 16.26 11.99
N ASP A 214 -14.24 16.35 12.99
CA ASP A 214 -13.89 16.42 14.40
C ASP A 214 -13.42 15.04 14.91
N HIS A 215 -12.19 14.67 14.53
CA HIS A 215 -11.56 13.42 14.94
C HIS A 215 -11.37 13.36 16.45
N ARG A 216 -11.04 14.49 17.10
CA ARG A 216 -10.86 14.58 18.55
C ARG A 216 -12.16 14.27 19.26
N GLY A 217 -13.25 14.95 18.94
CA GLY A 217 -14.56 14.73 19.58
C GLY A 217 -15.07 13.32 19.37
N MET A 218 -14.95 12.75 18.16
CA MET A 218 -15.35 11.36 17.91
C MET A 218 -14.56 10.35 18.75
N LEU A 219 -13.26 10.56 18.93
CA LEU A 219 -12.42 9.68 19.76
C LEU A 219 -12.69 9.86 21.26
N SER A 220 -12.92 11.09 21.71
CA SER A 220 -13.25 11.41 23.10
C SER A 220 -14.61 10.83 23.52
N ASP A 221 -15.55 10.67 22.59
CA ASP A 221 -16.90 10.15 22.86
C ASP A 221 -16.99 8.60 22.88
N LEU A 222 -15.90 7.90 22.56
CA LEU A 222 -15.88 6.43 22.52
C LEU A 222 -16.20 5.83 23.89
N ASN A 223 -17.12 4.87 23.90
CA ASN A 223 -17.61 4.23 25.12
C ASN A 223 -18.06 2.78 24.84
N GLN A 224 -18.65 2.13 25.85
CA GLN A 224 -19.08 0.73 25.75
C GLN A 224 -20.12 0.48 24.64
N GLU A 225 -20.98 1.46 24.32
CA GLU A 225 -21.92 1.34 23.20
C GLU A 225 -21.19 1.44 21.86
N SER A 226 -20.18 2.31 21.75
CA SER A 226 -19.28 2.34 20.59
C SER A 226 -18.56 1.01 20.39
N TYR A 227 -18.12 0.37 21.48
CA TYR A 227 -17.51 -0.97 21.43
C TYR A 227 -18.47 -2.01 20.84
N LYS A 228 -19.72 -2.07 21.33
CA LYS A 228 -20.73 -3.02 20.83
C LYS A 228 -21.07 -2.79 19.35
N ARG A 229 -21.20 -1.52 18.92
CA ARG A 229 -21.41 -1.19 17.50
C ARG A 229 -20.22 -1.62 16.66
N GLY A 230 -19.00 -1.37 17.14
CA GLY A 230 -17.76 -1.77 16.48
C GLY A 230 -17.63 -3.28 16.32
N GLU A 231 -17.98 -4.04 17.36
CA GLU A 231 -18.02 -5.49 17.33
C GLU A 231 -18.99 -6.02 16.25
N ALA A 232 -20.20 -5.48 16.21
CA ALA A 232 -21.19 -5.87 15.21
C ALA A 232 -20.70 -5.60 13.78
N ILE A 233 -20.06 -4.44 13.56
CA ILE A 233 -19.45 -4.07 12.26
C ILE A 233 -18.33 -5.04 11.90
N TYR A 234 -17.42 -5.32 12.85
CA TYR A 234 -16.28 -6.22 12.64
C TYR A 234 -16.73 -7.62 12.25
N ASN A 235 -17.66 -8.19 13.02
CA ASN A 235 -18.17 -9.54 12.83
C ASN A 235 -18.99 -9.69 11.55
N ARG A 236 -19.51 -8.60 10.98
CA ARG A 236 -20.26 -8.65 9.73
C ARG A 236 -19.37 -8.81 8.50
N LEU A 237 -18.23 -8.11 8.47
CA LEU A 237 -17.44 -7.96 7.24
C LEU A 237 -15.93 -8.13 7.44
N CYS A 238 -15.37 -7.50 8.48
CA CYS A 238 -13.92 -7.47 8.71
C CYS A 238 -13.35 -8.87 9.04
N ILE A 239 -14.10 -9.65 9.81
CA ILE A 239 -13.75 -11.02 10.23
C ILE A 239 -13.39 -11.94 9.06
N ASN A 240 -14.05 -11.78 7.90
CA ASN A 240 -13.84 -12.63 6.74
C ASN A 240 -12.39 -12.56 6.24
N CYS A 241 -11.77 -11.39 6.36
CA CYS A 241 -10.39 -11.16 5.91
C CYS A 241 -9.39 -11.23 7.06
N HIS A 242 -9.72 -10.63 8.22
CA HIS A 242 -8.79 -10.45 9.34
C HIS A 242 -8.85 -11.58 10.38
N GLY A 243 -9.91 -12.39 10.38
CA GLY A 243 -10.12 -13.48 11.33
C GLY A 243 -10.61 -13.02 12.70
N THR A 244 -10.57 -13.94 13.65
CA THR A 244 -10.83 -13.72 15.08
C THR A 244 -9.62 -14.14 15.90
N HIS A 245 -9.75 -14.10 17.22
CA HIS A 245 -8.79 -14.67 18.18
C HIS A 245 -8.44 -16.13 17.82
N ASP A 246 -9.46 -16.93 17.51
CA ASP A 246 -9.31 -18.38 17.37
C ASP A 246 -9.29 -18.87 15.91
N ARG A 247 -9.75 -18.05 14.97
CA ARG A 247 -9.93 -18.45 13.56
C ARG A 247 -9.21 -17.50 12.61
N PRO A 248 -8.31 -18.00 11.76
CA PRO A 248 -7.68 -17.15 10.76
C PRO A 248 -8.72 -16.67 9.74
N GLY A 249 -8.56 -15.44 9.25
CA GLY A 249 -9.32 -14.94 8.12
C GLY A 249 -8.97 -15.66 6.82
N SER A 250 -9.80 -15.47 5.80
CA SER A 250 -9.65 -16.09 4.48
C SER A 250 -8.50 -15.53 3.65
N LEU A 251 -8.00 -14.33 3.96
CA LEU A 251 -6.93 -13.67 3.20
C LEU A 251 -5.58 -13.79 3.93
N PRO A 252 -4.62 -14.59 3.41
CA PRO A 252 -3.30 -14.76 4.04
C PRO A 252 -2.49 -13.46 4.15
N THR A 253 -2.77 -12.49 3.28
CA THR A 253 -2.08 -11.19 3.24
C THR A 253 -2.67 -10.16 4.22
N SER A 254 -3.85 -10.42 4.78
CA SER A 254 -4.50 -9.55 5.75
C SER A 254 -3.85 -9.66 7.12
N ARG A 255 -3.78 -8.53 7.84
CA ARG A 255 -3.20 -8.49 9.20
C ARG A 255 -4.14 -9.16 10.19
N LYS A 256 -3.58 -10.04 11.02
CA LYS A 256 -4.26 -10.65 12.16
C LYS A 256 -4.05 -9.76 13.38
N PHE A 257 -5.10 -9.06 13.83
CA PHE A 257 -4.96 -8.05 14.88
C PHE A 257 -4.42 -8.60 16.21
N ALA A 258 -4.69 -9.87 16.51
CA ALA A 258 -4.18 -10.55 17.71
C ALA A 258 -2.66 -10.73 17.75
N VAL A 259 -1.95 -10.73 16.61
CA VAL A 259 -0.53 -11.15 16.58
C VAL A 259 0.36 -10.31 15.67
N ASP A 260 -0.18 -9.71 14.61
CA ASP A 260 0.63 -9.01 13.63
C ASP A 260 0.88 -7.56 14.04
N VAL A 261 2.06 -7.04 13.69
CA VAL A 261 2.38 -5.62 13.79
C VAL A 261 1.71 -4.84 12.67
N MET A 262 1.08 -3.71 13.01
CA MET A 262 0.43 -2.82 12.06
C MET A 262 1.48 -2.10 11.21
N LYS A 263 1.28 -2.11 9.88
CA LYS A 263 2.22 -1.51 8.92
C LYS A 263 1.93 -0.05 8.58
N ASN A 264 0.74 0.44 8.91
CA ASN A 264 0.29 1.81 8.59
C ASN A 264 -0.17 2.56 9.84
N GLY A 265 0.55 2.36 10.95
CA GLY A 265 0.18 2.89 12.26
C GLY A 265 -0.88 2.05 12.99
N ALA A 266 -0.77 2.01 14.32
CA ALA A 266 -1.74 1.38 15.22
C ALA A 266 -2.54 2.41 16.04
N ASP A 267 -2.22 3.70 15.89
CA ASP A 267 -3.02 4.77 16.50
C ASP A 267 -4.38 4.91 15.79
N PRO A 268 -5.43 5.38 16.49
CA PRO A 268 -6.79 5.42 15.93
C PRO A 268 -6.91 6.21 14.64
N PHE A 269 -6.19 7.33 14.51
CA PHE A 269 -6.25 8.16 13.31
C PHE A 269 -5.57 7.49 12.11
N ALA A 270 -4.42 6.85 12.28
CA ALA A 270 -3.80 6.10 11.19
C ALA A 270 -4.64 4.88 10.74
N MET A 271 -5.30 4.21 11.69
CA MET A 271 -6.29 3.17 11.38
C MET A 271 -7.50 3.76 10.62
N TYR A 272 -7.98 4.94 11.00
CA TYR A 272 -9.04 5.66 10.30
C TYR A 272 -8.64 5.98 8.85
N GLN A 273 -7.42 6.45 8.63
CA GLN A 273 -6.89 6.70 7.28
C GLN A 273 -6.83 5.40 6.46
N THR A 274 -6.46 4.28 7.08
CA THR A 274 -6.47 2.97 6.43
C THR A 274 -7.88 2.55 6.00
N LEU A 275 -8.89 2.69 6.87
CA LEU A 275 -10.28 2.40 6.51
C LEU A 275 -10.80 3.35 5.42
N THR A 276 -10.37 4.60 5.42
CA THR A 276 -10.89 5.64 4.51
C THR A 276 -10.25 5.61 3.13
N ARG A 277 -8.93 5.37 3.07
CA ARG A 277 -8.11 5.50 1.86
C ARG A 277 -7.56 4.17 1.37
N GLY A 278 -7.78 3.10 2.12
CA GLY A 278 -7.13 1.82 1.88
C GLY A 278 -5.65 1.84 2.25
N PHE A 279 -5.04 0.66 2.31
CA PHE A 279 -3.61 0.51 2.49
C PHE A 279 -3.14 -0.86 1.97
N GLY A 280 -2.12 -0.87 1.11
CA GLY A 280 -1.69 -2.09 0.43
C GLY A 280 -2.84 -2.72 -0.35
N LEU A 281 -3.18 -3.97 -0.02
CA LEU A 281 -4.32 -4.71 -0.62
C LEU A 281 -5.66 -4.48 0.10
N MET A 282 -5.68 -3.73 1.20
CA MET A 282 -6.92 -3.38 1.89
C MET A 282 -7.60 -2.25 1.15
N VAL A 283 -8.75 -2.55 0.52
CA VAL A 283 -9.54 -1.55 -0.20
C VAL A 283 -10.16 -0.53 0.76
N PRO A 284 -10.36 0.73 0.34
CA PRO A 284 -11.13 1.72 1.09
C PRO A 284 -12.53 1.20 1.47
N GLN A 285 -12.89 1.36 2.74
CA GLN A 285 -14.20 0.98 3.28
C GLN A 285 -15.18 2.16 3.19
N ALA A 286 -15.50 2.56 1.95
CA ALA A 286 -16.33 3.74 1.66
C ALA A 286 -17.81 3.61 2.09
N TRP A 287 -18.23 2.43 2.55
CA TRP A 287 -19.57 2.18 3.05
C TRP A 287 -19.76 2.65 4.50
N MET A 288 -18.70 2.78 5.30
CA MET A 288 -18.82 3.26 6.68
C MET A 288 -18.78 4.79 6.74
N VAL A 289 -19.68 5.37 7.54
CA VAL A 289 -19.55 6.78 7.95
C VAL A 289 -18.42 6.93 8.99
N PRO A 290 -17.92 8.16 9.25
CA PRO A 290 -16.80 8.38 10.17
C PRO A 290 -16.95 7.74 11.56
N GLN A 291 -18.12 7.89 12.18
CA GLN A 291 -18.39 7.30 13.49
C GLN A 291 -18.29 5.76 13.48
N GLN A 292 -18.84 5.10 12.46
CA GLN A 292 -18.78 3.64 12.31
C GLN A 292 -17.33 3.14 12.15
N LYS A 293 -16.48 3.90 11.45
CA LYS A 293 -15.03 3.60 11.35
C LYS A 293 -14.38 3.65 12.74
N TYR A 294 -14.68 4.67 13.54
CA TYR A 294 -14.12 4.77 14.89
C TYR A 294 -14.69 3.74 15.86
N ASP A 295 -15.96 3.36 15.73
CA ASP A 295 -16.55 2.28 16.51
C ASP A 295 -15.78 0.96 16.28
N VAL A 296 -15.54 0.57 15.02
CA VAL A 296 -14.79 -0.66 14.71
C VAL A 296 -13.32 -0.58 15.13
N ILE A 297 -12.68 0.60 15.00
CA ILE A 297 -11.33 0.83 15.50
C ILE A 297 -11.28 0.66 17.03
N HIS A 298 -12.27 1.19 17.74
CA HIS A 298 -12.37 1.05 19.18
C HIS A 298 -12.52 -0.42 19.59
N TYR A 299 -13.39 -1.18 18.92
CA TYR A 299 -13.51 -2.62 19.13
C TYR A 299 -12.19 -3.35 18.90
N ILE A 300 -11.50 -3.12 17.78
CA ILE A 300 -10.21 -3.77 17.48
C ILE A 300 -9.18 -3.49 18.59
N ARG A 301 -9.10 -2.22 19.02
CA ARG A 301 -8.16 -1.80 20.05
C ARG A 301 -8.43 -2.47 21.39
N GLU A 302 -9.67 -2.46 21.85
CA GLU A 302 -10.03 -3.02 23.16
C GLU A 302 -10.05 -4.55 23.15
N ALA A 303 -10.55 -5.19 22.09
CA ALA A 303 -10.69 -6.64 22.01
C ALA A 303 -9.35 -7.33 21.71
N TYR A 304 -8.56 -6.81 20.77
CA TYR A 304 -7.34 -7.48 20.29
C TYR A 304 -6.08 -6.81 20.82
N PHE A 305 -5.91 -5.50 20.63
CA PHE A 305 -4.64 -4.86 20.95
C PHE A 305 -4.40 -4.79 22.46
N LYS A 306 -5.42 -4.51 23.27
CA LYS A 306 -5.24 -4.37 24.72
C LYS A 306 -4.77 -5.66 25.41
N GLY A 307 -5.26 -6.81 24.92
CA GLY A 307 -4.98 -8.13 25.47
C GLY A 307 -3.91 -8.89 24.69
N ASP A 308 -4.25 -9.32 23.48
CA ASP A 308 -3.42 -10.25 22.70
C ASP A 308 -2.19 -9.59 22.09
N ASN A 309 -2.30 -8.30 21.74
CA ASN A 309 -1.25 -7.58 21.03
C ASN A 309 -0.92 -6.21 21.67
N PRO A 310 -0.47 -6.18 22.94
CA PRO A 310 -0.29 -4.94 23.71
C PRO A 310 0.74 -4.00 23.09
N SER A 311 1.66 -4.53 22.28
CA SER A 311 2.63 -3.72 21.52
C SER A 311 1.97 -2.75 20.53
N GLN A 312 0.73 -3.05 20.09
CA GLN A 312 -0.04 -2.23 19.15
C GLN A 312 -1.07 -1.35 19.87
N TYR A 313 -1.23 -1.48 21.20
CA TYR A 313 -2.20 -0.69 21.95
C TYR A 313 -1.67 0.73 22.20
N PHE A 314 -2.01 1.64 21.29
CA PHE A 314 -1.57 3.03 21.36
C PHE A 314 -2.41 3.85 22.37
N PRO A 315 -1.84 4.53 23.39
CA PRO A 315 -2.61 5.31 24.36
C PRO A 315 -3.15 6.63 23.77
N MET A 316 -4.44 6.93 23.97
CA MET A 316 -5.05 8.19 23.53
C MET A 316 -4.83 9.29 24.58
N THR A 317 -3.63 9.84 24.63
CA THR A 317 -3.28 10.94 25.55
C THR A 317 -3.87 12.27 25.07
N GLU A 318 -4.01 13.26 25.97
CA GLU A 318 -4.43 14.61 25.57
C GLU A 318 -3.50 15.23 24.52
N ALA A 319 -2.19 14.99 24.62
CA ALA A 319 -1.22 15.45 23.64
C ALA A 319 -1.47 14.85 22.24
N TYR A 320 -1.85 13.56 22.17
CA TYR A 320 -2.23 12.93 20.91
C TYR A 320 -3.53 13.54 20.36
N LEU A 321 -4.56 13.66 21.20
CA LEU A 321 -5.86 14.21 20.80
C LEU A 321 -5.76 15.67 20.32
N ALA A 322 -4.88 16.46 20.93
CA ALA A 322 -4.62 17.84 20.51
C ALA A 322 -3.80 17.95 19.20
N GLY A 323 -3.10 16.88 18.80
CA GLY A 323 -2.35 16.82 17.54
C GLY A 323 -3.16 16.33 16.34
N LEU A 324 -4.43 15.99 16.53
CA LEU A 324 -5.31 15.54 15.44
C LEU A 324 -5.77 16.72 14.58
N PRO A 325 -6.12 16.49 13.30
CA PRO A 325 -6.71 17.54 12.47
C PRO A 325 -7.95 18.13 13.12
N GLU A 326 -8.04 19.46 13.11
CA GLU A 326 -9.21 20.19 13.59
C GLU A 326 -10.37 20.04 12.61
N GLY A 327 -11.59 19.96 13.16
CA GLY A 327 -12.82 19.87 12.39
C GLY A 327 -14.03 20.21 13.23
N ASP A 328 -15.13 20.51 12.56
CA ASP A 328 -16.39 21.00 13.15
C ASP A 328 -17.58 20.07 12.87
N THR A 329 -17.35 18.95 12.17
CA THR A 329 -18.39 17.99 11.81
C THR A 329 -18.00 16.56 12.13
N LYS A 330 -18.96 15.71 12.51
CA LYS A 330 -18.75 14.25 12.63
C LYS A 330 -19.06 13.49 11.33
N GLY A 331 -19.39 14.23 10.27
CA GLY A 331 -19.90 13.67 9.03
C GLY A 331 -21.37 13.27 9.14
N PRO A 332 -21.87 12.46 8.19
CA PRO A 332 -23.25 11.99 8.19
C PRO A 332 -23.52 11.03 9.36
N GLU A 333 -24.76 11.03 9.84
CA GLU A 333 -25.23 10.10 10.87
C GLU A 333 -25.06 8.64 10.43
N PRO A 334 -24.79 7.71 11.37
CA PRO A 334 -24.73 6.28 11.06
C PRO A 334 -26.00 5.80 10.38
N SER A 335 -25.84 5.27 9.16
CA SER A 335 -26.93 4.59 8.47
C SER A 335 -26.77 3.08 8.60
N ASN A 336 -27.89 2.39 8.75
CA ASN A 336 -27.93 0.95 8.59
C ASN A 336 -27.81 0.66 7.10
N ILE A 337 -26.62 0.29 6.65
CA ILE A 337 -26.46 -0.21 5.30
C ILE A 337 -27.15 -1.55 5.19
N VAL A 338 -28.16 -1.57 4.34
CA VAL A 338 -28.95 -2.71 3.99
C VAL A 338 -28.34 -3.33 2.71
N PRO A 339 -27.59 -4.45 2.79
CA PRO A 339 -26.83 -4.94 1.66
C PRO A 339 -27.70 -5.31 0.46
N TRP A 340 -28.96 -5.74 0.66
CA TRP A 340 -29.85 -6.06 -0.45
C TRP A 340 -30.33 -4.82 -1.22
N GLU A 341 -30.42 -3.65 -0.56
CA GLU A 341 -30.72 -2.39 -1.22
C GLU A 341 -29.50 -1.88 -2.02
N GLN A 342 -28.29 -2.03 -1.49
CA GLN A 342 -27.06 -1.62 -2.17
C GLN A 342 -26.60 -2.59 -3.27
N ASN A 343 -27.03 -3.86 -3.19
CA ASN A 343 -26.90 -4.85 -4.27
C ASN A 343 -28.11 -4.84 -5.21
N ASN A 344 -28.94 -3.78 -5.19
CA ASN A 344 -29.92 -3.56 -6.25
C ASN A 344 -29.21 -2.95 -7.46
N TYR A 345 -28.63 -3.80 -8.29
CA TYR A 345 -27.98 -3.43 -9.54
C TYR A 345 -28.98 -3.08 -10.66
N GLY A 346 -30.17 -2.58 -10.28
CA GLY A 346 -31.23 -2.16 -11.19
C GLY A 346 -31.59 -3.23 -12.23
N HIS A 347 -31.62 -2.80 -13.48
CA HIS A 347 -31.84 -3.65 -14.66
C HIS A 347 -30.50 -4.13 -15.28
N GLN A 348 -29.36 -3.81 -14.65
CA GLN A 348 -28.04 -3.94 -15.26
C GLN A 348 -27.42 -5.33 -15.05
N LEU A 349 -27.92 -6.14 -14.11
CA LEU A 349 -27.53 -7.56 -13.98
C LEU A 349 -28.55 -8.47 -14.66
N ILE A 350 -28.20 -8.93 -15.85
CA ILE A 350 -28.86 -10.04 -16.56
C ILE A 350 -28.68 -11.35 -15.76
N ALA A 351 -29.77 -12.15 -15.67
CA ALA A 351 -29.85 -13.44 -14.97
C ALA A 351 -29.88 -13.41 -13.43
N THR A 352 -30.46 -12.36 -12.82
CA THR A 352 -30.82 -12.39 -11.40
C THR A 352 -32.23 -12.94 -11.19
N TYR A 353 -32.41 -13.78 -10.17
CA TYR A 353 -33.72 -14.28 -9.72
C TYR A 353 -34.24 -13.40 -8.60
N GLU A 354 -35.49 -12.95 -8.72
CA GLU A 354 -36.20 -12.35 -7.60
C GLU A 354 -36.96 -13.46 -6.87
N ILE A 355 -36.76 -13.54 -5.56
CA ILE A 355 -37.45 -14.48 -4.68
C ILE A 355 -38.45 -13.68 -3.85
N GLY A 356 -39.73 -14.01 -3.99
CA GLY A 356 -40.79 -13.41 -3.19
C GLY A 356 -40.58 -13.63 -1.68
N ASN A 357 -41.20 -12.80 -0.85
CA ASN A 357 -41.03 -12.84 0.61
C ASN A 357 -41.42 -14.19 1.26
N ASP A 358 -42.20 -15.01 0.57
CA ASP A 358 -42.60 -16.36 0.99
C ASP A 358 -41.69 -17.48 0.46
N ALA A 359 -40.65 -17.12 -0.30
CA ALA A 359 -39.76 -18.02 -1.02
C ALA A 359 -40.45 -19.01 -1.98
N ALA A 360 -41.73 -18.81 -2.27
CA ALA A 360 -42.52 -19.69 -3.12
C ALA A 360 -42.54 -19.26 -4.59
N ASN A 361 -42.19 -18.01 -4.87
CA ASN A 361 -42.20 -17.44 -6.21
C ASN A 361 -40.78 -17.05 -6.65
N PHE A 362 -40.33 -17.68 -7.74
CA PHE A 362 -39.08 -17.34 -8.43
C PHE A 362 -39.43 -16.68 -9.77
N ALA A 363 -39.19 -15.38 -9.90
CA ALA A 363 -39.37 -14.68 -11.15
C ALA A 363 -38.02 -14.44 -11.83
N TYR A 364 -37.93 -14.79 -13.11
CA TYR A 364 -36.81 -14.33 -13.94
C TYR A 364 -37.03 -12.86 -14.25
N LYS A 365 -36.08 -12.00 -13.90
CA LYS A 365 -36.13 -10.58 -14.26
C LYS A 365 -35.81 -10.45 -15.76
N GLY A 366 -36.81 -10.73 -16.59
CA GLY A 366 -36.74 -10.58 -18.04
C GLY A 366 -36.79 -9.11 -18.45
N ILE A 367 -36.09 -8.77 -19.53
CA ILE A 367 -36.09 -7.43 -20.13
C ILE A 367 -37.52 -7.11 -20.60
N ALA A 368 -38.11 -6.02 -20.09
CA ALA A 368 -39.29 -5.38 -20.66
C ALA A 368 -38.85 -4.11 -21.39
#